data_AF-A0A7W2D5J1-F1
#
_entry.id   AF-A0A7W2D5J1-F1
#
_cell.length_a   1.000
_cell.length_b   1.000
_cell.length_c   1.000
_cell.angle_alpha   90.00
_cell.angle_beta   90.00
_cell.angle_gamma   90.00
#
_symmetry.space_group_name_H-M   'P 1'
#
loop_
_entity.id
_entity.type
_entity.pdbx_description
1 polymer ?
#
loop_
_entity_poly.entity_id
_entity_poly.type
_entity_poly.pdbx_seq_one_letter_code
_entity_poly.pdbx_strand_id
1 'polypeptide(L)'
;MNTTRRPLTKTQKVVLTAAFVPMLLTGVAGGIGTFSNIGHAYGQGTALGAVAAGEGATAVLGLVLLGLTMLGQSSPWPVRFGLWALPAAASVMAATAGPDAGRTVIYAVTPMGMCVSAEGMAFLARRIVVHTDGRDAESERRAVAVVQALAYHRARAANHPDNRVKKRSERKSWRLARKVGAGDVALGSRLLDVQRTRVTAGADAALAAMFSPHTETAYAEESIETKRNRSTADLPESTPAPVVLTRLSVPDLVPVDFVKSTLPLKPVPAIAAPVDPVKVDRAPAESTKRRAVAADSPRPRRATGRVPTSARSPRPKRTAAQLLDEARAATADWPDAHITAEGIRRTLRTSPANARKLRDTILAERGERDADGGAAAVAA
;
A
#
# COMPACT_ATOMS: atom_id res chain seq x y z
N MET A 1 29.67 18.85 -0.12
CA MET A 1 28.99 19.39 -1.32
C MET A 1 27.89 20.32 -0.86
N ASN A 2 28.11 21.62 -1.00
CA ASN A 2 27.13 22.65 -0.63
C ASN A 2 25.97 22.58 -1.62
N THR A 3 24.82 22.03 -1.20
CA THR A 3 23.58 22.17 -1.95
C THR A 3 23.21 23.65 -1.98
N THR A 4 23.56 24.32 -3.07
CA THR A 4 23.21 25.71 -3.32
C THR A 4 21.70 25.83 -3.33
N ARG A 5 21.16 26.58 -2.36
CA ARG A 5 19.72 26.88 -2.31
C ARG A 5 19.31 27.54 -3.62
N ARG A 6 18.25 27.02 -4.26
CA ARG A 6 17.75 27.57 -5.53
C ARG A 6 16.72 28.66 -5.24
N PRO A 7 17.01 29.94 -5.52
CA PRO A 7 16.03 31.00 -5.29
C PRO A 7 14.90 30.91 -6.31
N LEU A 8 13.68 31.27 -5.89
CA LEU A 8 12.55 31.41 -6.79
C LEU A 8 12.78 32.56 -7.78
N THR A 9 12.48 32.30 -9.05
CA THR A 9 12.47 33.34 -10.09
C THR A 9 11.37 34.37 -9.83
N LYS A 10 11.52 35.59 -10.38
CA LYS A 10 10.48 36.64 -10.27
C LYS A 10 9.13 36.14 -10.81
N THR A 11 9.13 35.46 -11.95
CA THR A 11 7.93 34.87 -12.55
C THR A 11 7.28 33.82 -11.66
N GLN A 12 8.06 32.91 -11.05
CA GLN A 12 7.52 31.92 -10.11
C GLN A 12 6.90 32.59 -8.89
N LYS A 13 7.54 33.62 -8.33
CA LYS A 13 6.96 34.38 -7.21
C LYS A 13 5.60 34.97 -7.58
N VAL A 14 5.50 35.63 -8.74
CA VAL A 14 4.23 36.22 -9.22
C VAL A 14 3.14 35.15 -9.37
N VAL A 15 3.45 34.02 -10.02
CA VAL A 15 2.48 32.93 -10.22
C VAL A 15 2.05 32.31 -8.89
N LEU A 16 2.99 32.06 -7.98
CA LEU A 16 2.70 31.50 -6.66
C LEU A 16 1.85 32.46 -5.81
N THR A 17 2.15 33.76 -5.83
CA THR A 17 1.34 34.77 -5.16
C THR A 17 -0.06 34.85 -5.76
N ALA A 18 -0.18 34.84 -7.09
CA ALA A 18 -1.47 34.84 -7.79
C ALA A 18 -2.31 33.59 -7.48
N ALA A 19 -1.67 32.44 -7.23
CA ALA A 19 -2.37 31.23 -6.79
C ALA A 19 -2.75 31.27 -5.30
N PHE A 20 -1.91 31.87 -4.45
CA PHE A 20 -2.10 31.89 -3.00
C PHE A 20 -3.17 32.90 -2.56
N VAL A 21 -3.23 34.08 -3.18
CA VAL A 21 -4.15 35.15 -2.79
C VAL A 21 -5.62 34.72 -2.83
N PRO A 22 -6.14 34.09 -3.91
CA PRO A 22 -7.51 33.61 -3.95
C PRO A 22 -7.81 32.54 -2.89
N MET A 23 -6.85 31.66 -2.58
CA MET A 23 -7.02 30.62 -1.55
C MET A 23 -7.15 31.25 -0.16
N LEU A 24 -6.32 32.25 0.15
CA LEU A 24 -6.39 33.01 1.39
C LEU A 24 -7.73 33.77 1.51
N LEU A 25 -8.11 34.50 0.45
CA LEU A 25 -9.37 35.25 0.41
C LEU A 25 -10.58 34.34 0.61
N THR A 26 -10.57 33.14 0.02
CA THR A 26 -11.63 32.14 0.19
C THR A 26 -11.71 31.66 1.64
N GLY A 27 -10.57 31.45 2.31
CA GLY A 27 -10.54 31.09 3.74
C GLY A 27 -11.09 32.20 4.64
N VAL A 28 -10.69 33.46 4.40
CA VAL A 28 -11.18 34.61 5.17
C VAL A 28 -12.68 34.82 4.96
N ALA A 29 -13.14 34.78 3.70
CA ALA A 29 -14.57 34.91 3.37
C ALA A 29 -15.39 33.77 3.98
N GLY A 30 -14.88 32.54 3.94
CA GLY A 30 -15.52 31.39 4.56
C GLY A 30 -15.65 31.56 6.07
N GLY A 31 -14.63 32.10 6.74
CA GLY A 31 -14.69 32.37 8.18
C GLY A 31 -15.68 33.44 8.61
N ILE A 32 -15.77 34.52 7.82
CA ILE A 32 -16.83 35.53 7.98
C ILE A 32 -18.20 34.87 7.78
N GLY A 33 -18.34 33.99 6.78
CA GLY A 33 -19.55 33.22 6.53
C GLY A 33 -19.94 32.32 7.69
N THR A 34 -19.00 31.56 8.26
CA THR A 34 -19.22 30.70 9.44
C THR A 34 -19.71 31.53 10.63
N PHE A 35 -19.05 32.68 10.89
CA PHE A 35 -19.43 33.59 11.96
C PHE A 35 -20.85 34.14 11.79
N SER A 36 -21.18 34.68 10.61
CA SER A 36 -22.52 35.20 10.34
C SER A 36 -23.60 34.13 10.48
N ASN A 37 -23.30 32.90 10.03
CA ASN A 37 -24.26 31.81 10.03
C ASN A 37 -24.56 31.27 11.43
N ILE A 38 -23.51 31.00 12.22
CA ILE A 38 -23.66 30.59 13.63
C ILE A 38 -24.23 31.73 14.45
N GLY A 39 -23.88 32.99 14.13
CA GLY A 39 -24.39 34.18 14.80
C GLY A 39 -25.89 34.34 14.66
N HIS A 40 -26.44 34.04 13.48
CA HIS A 40 -27.89 34.03 13.26
C HIS A 40 -28.61 32.91 14.02
N ALA A 41 -28.00 31.73 14.17
CA ALA A 41 -28.63 30.58 14.80
C ALA A 41 -28.49 30.55 16.34
N TYR A 42 -27.35 30.98 16.88
CA TYR A 42 -26.99 30.77 18.29
C TYR A 42 -26.51 32.05 19.01
N GLY A 43 -26.58 33.21 18.35
CA GLY A 43 -26.13 34.49 18.88
C GLY A 43 -24.64 34.77 18.67
N GLN A 44 -24.28 36.05 18.68
CA GLN A 44 -22.94 36.54 18.32
C GLN A 44 -21.83 36.05 19.27
N GLY A 45 -22.12 35.90 20.57
CA GLY A 45 -21.14 35.39 21.53
C GLY A 45 -20.76 33.93 21.30
N THR A 46 -21.76 33.08 21.04
CA THR A 46 -21.57 31.66 20.69
C THR A 46 -20.83 31.52 19.36
N ALA A 47 -21.17 32.37 18.38
CA ALA A 47 -20.52 32.37 17.07
C ALA A 47 -19.04 32.75 17.15
N LEU A 48 -18.71 33.79 17.92
CA LEU A 48 -17.31 34.19 18.14
C LEU A 48 -16.51 33.05 18.78
N GLY A 49 -17.06 32.42 19.84
CA GLY A 49 -16.40 31.31 20.52
C GLY A 49 -16.22 30.08 19.62
N ALA A 50 -17.25 29.73 18.85
CA ALA A 50 -17.21 28.59 17.92
C ALA A 50 -16.20 28.81 16.77
N VAL A 51 -16.17 30.01 16.19
CA VAL A 51 -15.21 30.38 15.12
C VAL A 51 -13.79 30.45 15.67
N ALA A 52 -13.57 31.09 16.83
CA ALA A 52 -12.26 31.12 17.47
C ALA A 52 -11.74 29.70 17.79
N ALA A 53 -12.61 28.82 18.30
CA ALA A 53 -12.24 27.45 18.63
C ALA A 53 -12.02 26.57 17.39
N GLY A 54 -12.78 26.75 16.31
CA GLY A 54 -12.65 25.95 15.09
C GLY A 54 -11.61 26.52 14.12
N GLU A 55 -11.85 27.73 13.63
CA GLU A 55 -11.03 28.39 12.61
C GLU A 55 -9.73 28.93 13.19
N GLY A 56 -9.78 29.48 14.41
CA GLY A 56 -8.55 29.90 15.11
C GLY A 56 -7.61 28.72 15.37
N ALA A 57 -8.14 27.59 15.85
CA ALA A 57 -7.32 26.40 16.08
C ALA A 57 -6.78 25.77 14.77
N THR A 58 -7.56 25.75 13.69
CA THR A 58 -7.07 25.28 12.38
C THR A 58 -6.01 26.22 11.79
N ALA A 59 -6.17 27.53 11.94
CA ALA A 59 -5.16 28.51 11.55
C ALA A 59 -3.84 28.30 12.33
N VAL A 60 -3.92 28.08 13.65
CA VAL A 60 -2.75 27.77 14.49
C VAL A 60 -2.08 26.48 14.02
N LEU A 61 -2.83 25.40 13.81
CA LEU A 61 -2.27 24.13 13.28
C LEU A 61 -1.65 24.31 11.89
N GLY A 62 -2.25 25.14 11.04
CA GLY A 62 -1.71 25.50 9.72
C GLY A 62 -0.40 26.27 9.81
N LEU A 63 -0.29 27.23 10.72
CA LEU A 63 0.95 27.98 10.98
C LEU A 63 2.04 27.09 11.56
N VAL A 64 1.70 26.18 12.47
CA VAL A 64 2.63 25.17 12.99
C VAL A 64 3.13 24.28 11.85
N LEU A 65 2.23 23.79 11.00
CA LEU A 65 2.60 22.99 9.84
C LEU A 65 3.51 23.76 8.87
N LEU A 66 3.20 25.03 8.61
CA LEU A 66 4.01 25.91 7.78
C LEU A 66 5.42 26.10 8.38
N GLY A 67 5.51 26.42 9.67
CA GLY A 67 6.79 26.55 10.37
C GLY A 67 7.63 25.28 10.29
N LEU A 68 7.03 24.11 10.52
CA LEU A 68 7.71 22.82 10.38
C LEU A 68 8.18 22.56 8.95
N THR A 69 7.37 22.89 7.95
CA THR A 69 7.79 22.77 6.55
C THR A 69 8.95 23.70 6.23
N MET A 70 8.94 24.95 6.70
CA MET A 70 10.04 25.90 6.47
C MET A 70 11.33 25.51 7.20
N LEU A 71 11.22 24.78 8.30
CA LEU A 71 12.35 24.18 9.01
C LEU A 71 12.87 22.89 8.36
N GLY A 72 12.27 22.45 7.23
CA GLY A 72 12.62 21.19 6.58
C GLY A 72 12.30 19.98 7.45
N GLN A 73 11.30 20.08 8.34
CA GLN A 73 10.88 18.98 9.21
C GLN A 73 9.69 18.23 8.62
N SER A 74 9.62 16.93 8.89
CA SER A 74 8.47 16.12 8.49
C SER A 74 7.22 16.54 9.25
N SER A 75 6.07 16.50 8.59
CA SER A 75 4.79 16.86 9.21
C SER A 75 4.36 15.78 10.22
N PRO A 76 4.20 16.13 11.51
CA PRO A 76 3.75 15.19 12.53
C PRO A 76 2.28 14.82 12.29
N TRP A 77 1.97 13.53 12.44
CA TRP A 77 0.63 13.01 12.16
C TRP A 77 -0.48 13.67 13.00
N PRO A 78 -0.29 14.02 14.30
CA PRO A 78 -1.31 14.72 15.06
C PRO A 78 -1.73 16.07 14.47
N VAL A 79 -0.78 16.85 13.92
CA VAL A 79 -1.09 18.14 13.29
C VAL A 79 -1.92 17.92 12.03
N ARG A 80 -1.56 16.93 11.21
CA ARG A 80 -2.34 16.59 10.00
C ARG A 80 -3.73 16.10 10.34
N PHE A 81 -3.85 15.26 11.38
CA PHE A 81 -5.14 14.79 11.84
C PHE A 81 -6.00 15.95 12.34
N GLY A 82 -5.43 16.85 13.15
CA GLY A 82 -6.13 18.03 13.64
C GLY A 82 -6.63 18.96 12.51
N LEU A 83 -5.82 19.15 11.47
CA LEU A 83 -6.17 19.97 10.30
C LEU A 83 -7.40 19.44 9.54
N TRP A 84 -7.69 18.14 9.65
CA TRP A 84 -8.88 17.52 9.06
C TRP A 84 -10.03 17.32 10.06
N ALA A 85 -9.70 17.02 11.33
CA ALA A 85 -10.69 16.75 12.35
C ALA A 85 -11.46 18.01 12.77
N LEU A 86 -10.79 19.15 12.88
CA LEU A 86 -11.43 20.40 13.30
C LEU A 86 -12.45 20.91 12.27
N PRO A 87 -12.15 20.97 10.95
CA PRO A 87 -13.17 21.33 9.97
C PRO A 87 -14.29 20.30 9.84
N ALA A 88 -14.00 19.01 10.03
CA ALA A 88 -15.04 17.99 10.07
C ALA A 88 -16.00 18.21 11.26
N ALA A 89 -15.46 18.54 12.44
CA ALA A 89 -16.28 18.89 13.60
C ALA A 89 -17.12 20.16 13.35
N ALA A 90 -16.51 21.20 12.74
CA ALA A 90 -17.21 22.41 12.34
C ALA A 90 -18.32 22.12 11.32
N SER A 91 -18.09 21.20 10.38
CA SER A 91 -19.08 20.78 9.38
C SER A 91 -20.29 20.10 10.03
N VAL A 92 -20.06 19.25 11.03
CA VAL A 92 -21.13 18.61 11.80
C VAL A 92 -21.93 19.64 12.60
N MET A 93 -21.26 20.60 13.25
CA MET A 93 -21.92 21.68 13.98
C MET A 93 -22.72 22.60 13.04
N ALA A 94 -22.16 22.94 11.88
CA ALA A 94 -22.82 23.78 10.89
C ALA A 94 -24.06 23.09 10.30
N ALA A 95 -24.02 21.76 10.14
CA ALA A 95 -25.18 20.98 9.72
C ALA A 95 -26.37 21.13 10.68
N THR A 96 -26.13 21.19 11.99
CA THR A 96 -27.20 21.35 12.99
C THR A 96 -27.80 22.75 13.01
N ALA A 97 -27.13 23.74 12.41
CA ALA A 97 -27.62 25.11 12.30
C ALA A 97 -28.56 25.32 11.10
N GLY A 98 -28.66 24.33 10.19
CA GLY A 98 -29.47 24.45 8.98
C GLY A 98 -30.98 24.38 9.28
N PRO A 99 -31.78 25.37 8.86
CA PRO A 99 -33.23 25.38 9.11
C PRO A 99 -34.01 24.45 8.16
N ASP A 100 -33.40 24.02 7.05
CA ASP A 100 -33.98 23.13 6.05
C ASP A 100 -32.89 22.25 5.43
N ALA A 101 -33.31 21.16 4.79
CA ALA A 101 -32.39 20.17 4.23
C ALA A 101 -31.39 20.76 3.22
N GLY A 102 -31.79 21.76 2.43
CA GLY A 102 -30.93 22.42 1.46
C GLY A 102 -29.84 23.25 2.15
N ARG A 103 -30.23 24.10 3.11
CA ARG A 103 -29.28 24.92 3.87
C ARG A 103 -28.38 24.10 4.78
N THR A 104 -28.87 22.99 5.36
CA THR A 104 -28.04 22.05 6.13
C THR A 104 -26.86 21.52 5.31
N VAL A 105 -27.10 21.10 4.07
CA VAL A 105 -26.03 20.60 3.19
C VAL A 105 -25.02 21.71 2.87
N ILE A 106 -25.50 22.90 2.53
CA ILE A 106 -24.63 24.04 2.23
C ILE A 106 -23.77 24.37 3.46
N TYR A 107 -24.37 24.45 4.64
CA TYR A 107 -23.68 24.79 5.89
C TYR A 107 -22.65 23.72 6.27
N ALA A 108 -22.96 22.44 6.05
CA ALA A 108 -22.03 21.34 6.29
C ALA A 108 -20.85 21.31 5.32
N VAL A 109 -21.05 21.74 4.07
CA VAL A 109 -20.00 21.70 3.03
C VAL A 109 -19.06 22.92 3.14
N THR A 110 -19.54 24.08 3.60
CA THR A 110 -18.75 25.32 3.65
C THR A 110 -17.41 25.15 4.39
N PRO A 111 -17.34 24.54 5.60
CA PRO A 111 -16.07 24.32 6.28
C PRO A 111 -15.12 23.37 5.53
N MET A 112 -15.67 22.38 4.82
CA MET A 112 -14.88 21.45 4.01
C MET A 112 -14.33 22.12 2.74
N GLY A 113 -15.06 23.05 2.14
CA GLY A 113 -14.59 23.83 0.99
C GLY A 113 -13.32 24.62 1.32
N MET A 114 -13.24 25.20 2.52
CA MET A 114 -12.05 25.91 3.00
C MET A 114 -10.83 24.98 3.18
N CYS A 115 -11.05 23.72 3.54
CA CYS A 115 -9.97 22.74 3.70
C CYS A 115 -9.24 22.45 2.40
N VAL A 116 -9.97 22.44 1.28
CA VAL A 116 -9.37 22.22 -0.04
C VAL A 116 -8.39 23.35 -0.37
N SER A 117 -8.77 24.59 -0.10
CA SER A 117 -7.89 25.76 -0.25
C SER A 117 -6.69 25.69 0.68
N ALA A 118 -6.90 25.31 1.95
CA ALA A 118 -5.83 25.15 2.93
C ALA A 118 -4.82 24.06 2.52
N GLU A 119 -5.28 22.92 2.00
CA GLU A 119 -4.38 21.87 1.51
C GLU A 119 -3.67 22.26 0.21
N GLY A 120 -4.32 23.05 -0.64
CA GLY A 120 -3.66 23.70 -1.78
C GLY A 120 -2.49 24.59 -1.32
N MET A 121 -2.71 25.43 -0.31
CA MET A 121 -1.67 26.28 0.28
C MET A 121 -0.54 25.47 0.93
N ALA A 122 -0.87 24.45 1.72
CA ALA A 122 0.11 23.58 2.35
C ALA A 122 0.95 22.81 1.31
N PHE A 123 0.32 22.35 0.23
CA PHE A 123 1.01 21.73 -0.90
C PHE A 123 1.97 22.70 -1.59
N LEU A 124 1.53 23.93 -1.89
CA LEU A 124 2.38 24.95 -2.50
C LEU A 124 3.56 25.32 -1.60
N ALA A 125 3.32 25.57 -0.32
CA ALA A 125 4.36 25.88 0.66
C ALA A 125 5.42 24.77 0.71
N ARG A 126 4.99 23.51 0.83
CA ARG A 126 5.90 22.36 0.79
C ARG A 126 6.67 22.30 -0.53
N ARG A 127 6.03 22.56 -1.67
CA ARG A 127 6.70 22.48 -2.97
C ARG A 127 7.74 23.59 -3.14
N ILE A 128 7.50 24.77 -2.59
CA ILE A 128 8.47 25.87 -2.54
C ILE A 128 9.68 25.45 -1.72
N VAL A 129 9.49 24.95 -0.49
CA VAL A 129 10.60 24.48 0.37
C VAL A 129 11.42 23.40 -0.33
N VAL A 130 10.76 22.40 -0.91
CA VAL A 130 11.45 21.32 -1.64
C VAL A 130 12.26 21.88 -2.83
N HIS A 131 11.75 22.90 -3.50
CA HIS A 131 12.46 23.54 -4.60
C HIS A 131 13.67 24.35 -4.10
N THR A 132 13.52 25.11 -3.02
CA THR A 132 14.57 25.99 -2.49
C THR A 132 15.68 25.20 -1.80
N ASP A 133 15.32 24.20 -1.00
CA ASP A 133 16.27 23.44 -0.19
C ASP A 133 16.76 22.17 -0.89
N GLY A 134 16.08 21.74 -1.96
CA GLY A 134 16.42 20.55 -2.74
C GLY A 134 16.20 19.22 -1.98
N ARG A 135 15.54 19.27 -0.83
CA ARG A 135 15.22 18.12 0.03
C ARG A 135 13.74 18.05 0.32
N ASP A 136 13.18 16.84 0.33
CA ASP A 136 11.81 16.59 0.74
C ASP A 136 11.81 15.78 2.04
N ALA A 137 11.71 16.48 3.17
CA ALA A 137 11.79 15.91 4.52
C ALA A 137 10.80 14.76 4.76
N GLU A 138 9.62 14.82 4.15
CA GLU A 138 8.59 13.79 4.28
C GLU A 138 8.91 12.56 3.41
N SER A 139 9.52 12.77 2.24
CA SER A 139 10.04 11.66 1.41
C SER A 139 11.22 10.98 2.11
N GLU A 140 12.17 11.77 2.62
CA GLU A 140 13.34 11.28 3.36
C GLU A 140 12.91 10.49 4.61
N ARG A 141 11.98 11.00 5.40
CA ARG A 141 11.42 10.25 6.56
C ARG A 141 10.83 8.91 6.15
N ARG A 142 10.07 8.84 5.04
CA ARG A 142 9.48 7.59 4.54
C ARG A 142 10.54 6.61 4.07
N ALA A 143 11.56 7.11 3.35
CA ALA A 143 12.68 6.30 2.90
C ALA A 143 13.45 5.72 4.10
N VAL A 144 13.79 6.54 5.09
CA VAL A 144 14.45 6.12 6.33
C VAL A 144 13.62 5.07 7.07
N ALA A 145 12.31 5.27 7.22
CA ALA A 145 11.43 4.30 7.86
C ALA A 145 11.40 2.94 7.13
N VAL A 146 11.42 2.95 5.80
CA VAL A 146 11.48 1.72 4.99
C VAL A 146 12.83 1.01 5.18
N VAL A 147 13.95 1.75 5.14
CA VAL A 147 15.30 1.20 5.33
C VAL A 147 15.47 0.63 6.74
N GLN A 148 15.02 1.34 7.77
CA GLN A 148 15.07 0.87 9.16
C GLN A 148 14.22 -0.40 9.34
N ALA A 149 13.00 -0.42 8.79
CA ALA A 149 12.14 -1.60 8.84
C ALA A 149 12.77 -2.78 8.07
N LEU A 150 13.44 -2.51 6.95
CA LEU A 150 14.15 -3.52 6.17
C LEU A 150 15.29 -4.12 6.98
N ALA A 151 16.14 -3.28 7.60
CA ALA A 151 17.24 -3.70 8.46
C ALA A 151 16.74 -4.55 9.64
N TYR A 152 15.69 -4.10 10.33
CA TYR A 152 15.05 -4.86 11.39
C TYR A 152 14.57 -6.24 10.92
N HIS A 153 13.88 -6.32 9.78
CA HIS A 153 13.38 -7.59 9.26
C HIS A 153 14.49 -8.50 8.71
N ARG A 154 15.60 -7.94 8.21
CA ARG A 154 16.80 -8.71 7.82
C ARG A 154 17.49 -9.30 9.05
N ALA A 155 17.75 -8.49 10.09
CA ALA A 155 18.34 -8.96 11.34
C ALA A 155 17.47 -10.04 12.01
N ARG A 156 16.15 -9.81 12.07
CA ARG A 156 15.19 -10.79 12.60
C ARG A 156 15.13 -12.06 11.75
N ALA A 157 15.29 -11.98 10.44
CA ALA A 157 15.32 -13.17 9.60
C ALA A 157 16.55 -14.04 9.85
N ALA A 158 17.71 -13.44 10.13
CA ALA A 158 18.95 -14.15 10.44
C ALA A 158 18.90 -14.79 11.85
N ASN A 159 18.52 -14.00 12.85
CA ASN A 159 18.84 -14.30 14.24
C ASN A 159 17.67 -14.84 15.08
N HIS A 160 16.43 -14.84 14.58
CA HIS A 160 15.27 -15.20 15.41
C HIS A 160 15.13 -16.73 15.62
N PRO A 161 14.90 -17.25 16.83
CA PRO A 161 14.86 -18.70 17.09
C PRO A 161 13.76 -19.45 16.34
N ASP A 162 12.57 -18.86 16.20
CA ASP A 162 11.45 -19.47 15.44
C ASP A 162 11.61 -19.35 13.92
N ASN A 163 11.71 -20.50 13.24
CA ASN A 163 11.76 -20.64 11.79
C ASN A 163 10.57 -20.01 11.04
N ARG A 164 9.37 -20.01 11.62
CA ARG A 164 8.19 -19.36 11.02
C ARG A 164 8.36 -17.85 10.98
N VAL A 165 8.95 -17.29 12.04
CA VAL A 165 9.24 -15.86 12.14
C VAL A 165 10.39 -15.47 11.21
N LYS A 166 11.42 -16.32 11.06
CA LYS A 166 12.48 -16.13 10.06
C LYS A 166 11.90 -15.98 8.66
N LYS A 167 11.12 -16.98 8.19
CA LYS A 167 10.47 -16.98 6.87
C LYS A 167 9.52 -15.79 6.67
N ARG A 168 8.76 -15.40 7.71
CA ARG A 168 7.88 -14.21 7.64
C ARG A 168 8.68 -12.92 7.50
N SER A 169 9.77 -12.79 8.25
CA SER A 169 10.62 -11.61 8.23
C SER A 169 11.36 -11.49 6.90
N GLU A 170 11.82 -12.61 6.33
CA GLU A 170 12.39 -12.68 4.99
C GLU A 170 11.40 -12.25 3.90
N ARG A 171 10.16 -12.79 3.89
CA ARG A 171 9.14 -12.33 2.95
C ARG A 171 8.84 -10.83 3.10
N LYS A 172 8.85 -10.31 4.33
CA LYS A 172 8.61 -8.90 4.60
C LYS A 172 9.80 -8.03 4.19
N SER A 173 11.04 -8.50 4.34
CA SER A 173 12.24 -7.80 3.87
C SER A 173 12.24 -7.68 2.34
N TRP A 174 11.85 -8.72 1.60
CA TRP A 174 11.68 -8.64 0.14
C TRP A 174 10.61 -7.63 -0.29
N ARG A 175 9.49 -7.56 0.43
CA ARG A 175 8.45 -6.54 0.16
C ARG A 175 8.93 -5.12 0.46
N LEU A 176 9.76 -4.94 1.50
CA LEU A 176 10.32 -3.64 1.86
C LEU A 176 11.43 -3.24 0.89
N ALA A 177 12.28 -4.17 0.46
CA ALA A 177 13.33 -3.94 -0.54
C ALA A 177 12.76 -3.40 -1.86
N ARG A 178 11.60 -3.89 -2.31
CA ARG A 178 10.89 -3.35 -3.48
C ARG A 178 10.49 -1.87 -3.33
N LYS A 179 10.37 -1.37 -2.10
CA LYS A 179 10.00 0.03 -1.81
C LYS A 179 11.20 0.92 -1.56
N VAL A 180 12.41 0.37 -1.41
CA VAL A 180 13.62 1.17 -1.23
C VAL A 180 13.87 1.98 -2.50
N GLY A 181 14.09 3.28 -2.34
CA GLY A 181 14.29 4.20 -3.46
C GLY A 181 13.01 4.61 -4.20
N ALA A 182 11.84 4.07 -3.85
CA ALA A 182 10.59 4.47 -4.48
C ALA A 182 10.23 5.92 -4.09
N GLY A 183 10.12 6.80 -5.08
CA GLY A 183 9.78 8.22 -4.88
C GLY A 183 10.99 9.13 -4.58
N ASP A 184 12.21 8.60 -4.57
CA ASP A 184 13.42 9.42 -4.51
C ASP A 184 13.89 9.77 -5.92
N VAL A 185 13.48 10.96 -6.38
CA VAL A 185 13.79 11.46 -7.73
C VAL A 185 15.29 11.76 -7.90
N ALA A 186 16.01 12.03 -6.80
CA ALA A 186 17.44 12.31 -6.81
C ALA A 186 18.29 11.03 -6.77
N LEU A 187 17.72 9.91 -6.29
CA LEU A 187 18.43 8.64 -6.21
C LEU A 187 18.89 8.14 -7.58
N GLY A 188 18.05 8.27 -8.61
CA GLY A 188 18.39 7.83 -9.96
C GLY A 188 19.64 8.51 -10.50
N SER A 189 19.71 9.84 -10.41
CA SER A 189 20.90 10.60 -10.84
C SER A 189 22.12 10.26 -9.98
N ARG A 190 21.96 10.17 -8.66
CA ARG A 190 23.07 9.81 -7.75
C ARG A 190 23.62 8.41 -8.01
N LEU A 191 22.76 7.44 -8.32
CA LEU A 191 23.19 6.08 -8.66
C LEU A 191 24.00 6.06 -9.96
N LEU A 192 23.57 6.84 -10.96
CA LEU A 192 24.34 7.02 -12.20
C LEU A 192 25.68 7.72 -11.95
N ASP A 193 25.72 8.72 -11.07
CA ASP A 193 26.97 9.40 -10.70
C ASP A 193 27.93 8.43 -10.00
N VAL A 194 27.43 7.60 -9.07
CA VAL A 194 28.22 6.56 -8.39
C VAL A 194 28.70 5.51 -9.40
N GLN A 195 27.84 5.08 -10.31
CA GLN A 195 28.21 4.15 -11.37
C GLN A 195 29.30 4.74 -12.25
N ARG A 196 29.14 5.98 -12.72
CA ARG A 196 30.13 6.68 -13.54
C ARG A 196 31.46 6.79 -12.81
N THR A 197 31.44 7.17 -11.53
CA THR A 197 32.65 7.25 -10.68
C THR A 197 33.35 5.90 -10.60
N ARG A 198 32.61 4.82 -10.37
CA ARG A 198 33.19 3.47 -10.29
C ARG A 198 33.74 2.99 -11.63
N VAL A 199 33.04 3.29 -12.73
CA VAL A 199 33.50 2.95 -14.08
C VAL A 199 34.77 3.71 -14.43
N THR A 200 34.82 5.01 -14.13
CA THR A 200 36.02 5.83 -14.33
C THR A 200 37.19 5.33 -13.49
N ALA A 201 36.98 5.03 -12.21
CA ALA A 201 38.02 4.47 -11.35
C ALA A 201 38.52 3.10 -11.85
N GLY A 202 37.62 2.25 -12.33
CA GLY A 202 37.99 0.95 -12.92
C GLY A 202 38.78 1.11 -14.22
N ALA A 203 38.40 2.07 -15.07
CA ALA A 203 39.12 2.36 -16.32
C ALA A 203 40.51 2.94 -16.05
N ASP A 204 40.63 3.84 -15.08
CA ASP A 204 41.92 4.39 -14.64
C ASP A 204 42.87 3.29 -14.13
N ALA A 205 42.37 2.38 -13.29
CA ALA A 205 43.14 1.24 -12.82
C ALA A 205 43.57 0.29 -13.96
N ALA A 206 42.71 0.08 -14.95
CA ALA A 206 43.04 -0.74 -16.12
C ALA A 206 44.11 -0.07 -17.00
N LEU A 207 44.00 1.24 -17.24
CA LEU A 207 45.01 2.01 -17.98
C LEU A 207 46.34 2.00 -17.24
N ALA A 208 46.34 2.21 -15.92
CA ALA A 208 47.53 2.10 -15.09
C ALA A 208 48.19 0.72 -15.22
N ALA A 209 47.42 -0.37 -15.22
CA ALA A 209 47.95 -1.72 -15.41
C ALA A 209 48.54 -1.95 -16.82
N MET A 210 47.96 -1.36 -17.86
CA MET A 210 48.44 -1.49 -19.24
C MET A 210 49.71 -0.67 -19.51
N PHE A 211 49.81 0.52 -18.91
CA PHE A 211 50.93 1.44 -19.12
C PHE A 211 52.00 1.36 -18.03
N SER A 212 51.75 0.64 -16.94
CA SER A 212 52.83 0.23 -16.03
C SER A 212 53.77 -0.68 -16.81
N PRO A 213 55.08 -0.37 -16.84
CA PRO A 213 56.04 -1.29 -17.42
C PRO A 213 55.85 -2.63 -16.72
N HIS A 214 55.70 -3.69 -17.52
CA HIS A 214 55.83 -5.04 -17.02
C HIS A 214 57.26 -5.15 -16.54
N THR A 215 57.50 -4.83 -15.27
CA THR A 215 58.63 -5.40 -14.57
C THR A 215 58.30 -6.88 -14.60
N GLU A 216 58.92 -7.61 -15.52
CA GLU A 216 59.08 -9.05 -15.41
C GLU A 216 59.66 -9.28 -14.03
N THR A 217 58.79 -9.50 -13.05
CA THR A 217 59.18 -10.21 -11.85
C THR A 217 59.61 -11.55 -12.37
N ALA A 218 60.93 -11.74 -12.35
CA ALA A 218 61.60 -13.01 -12.56
C ALA A 218 60.69 -14.15 -12.10
N TYR A 219 60.54 -15.15 -12.96
CA TYR A 219 60.04 -16.47 -12.61
C TYR A 219 60.68 -16.89 -11.27
N ALA A 220 59.95 -16.69 -10.17
CA ALA A 220 60.25 -17.33 -8.92
C ALA A 220 59.80 -18.77 -9.12
N GLU A 221 60.80 -19.65 -9.22
CA GLU A 221 60.64 -21.10 -9.24
C GLU A 221 59.55 -21.54 -8.27
N GLU A 222 58.43 -22.05 -8.78
CA GLU A 222 57.54 -22.89 -7.98
C GLU A 222 58.21 -24.27 -7.88
N SER A 223 59.18 -24.34 -6.96
CA SER A 223 59.76 -25.59 -6.47
C SER A 223 58.64 -26.47 -5.93
N ILE A 224 58.51 -27.64 -6.53
CA ILE A 224 57.66 -28.74 -6.13
C ILE A 224 58.15 -29.24 -4.76
N GLU A 225 57.60 -28.72 -3.66
CA GLU A 225 57.81 -29.29 -2.33
C GLU A 225 56.49 -29.79 -1.72
N THR A 226 56.17 -31.04 -2.05
CA THR A 226 55.33 -31.90 -1.23
C THR A 226 55.95 -32.09 0.15
N LYS A 227 55.32 -31.55 1.21
CA LYS A 227 55.27 -32.20 2.55
C LYS A 227 54.22 -31.60 3.50
N ARG A 228 53.26 -32.46 3.84
CA ARG A 228 52.78 -32.77 5.20
C ARG A 228 51.87 -31.75 5.91
N ASN A 229 50.59 -32.11 5.92
CA ASN A 229 49.55 -31.60 6.82
C ASN A 229 50.03 -31.50 8.28
N ARG A 230 49.90 -30.32 8.88
CA ARG A 230 49.82 -30.16 10.33
C ARG A 230 48.77 -29.10 10.69
N SER A 231 47.77 -29.57 11.43
CA SER A 231 46.69 -28.78 12.03
C SER A 231 47.22 -27.96 13.21
N THR A 232 46.94 -26.66 13.21
CA THR A 232 46.83 -25.85 14.44
C THR A 232 45.75 -24.79 14.23
N ALA A 233 44.82 -24.74 15.16
CA ALA A 233 43.79 -23.72 15.28
C ALA A 233 44.40 -22.44 15.87
N ASP A 234 44.11 -21.30 15.25
CA ASP A 234 43.76 -20.05 15.93
C ASP A 234 43.39 -18.99 14.88
N LEU A 235 42.18 -18.42 14.99
CA LEU A 235 41.77 -17.14 14.43
C LEU A 235 42.04 -16.08 15.51
N PRO A 236 42.46 -14.84 15.18
CA PRO A 236 41.59 -13.93 14.41
C PRO A 236 42.30 -12.91 13.50
N GLU A 237 41.73 -12.66 12.32
CA GLU A 237 41.36 -11.33 11.78
C GLU A 237 41.08 -11.45 10.28
N SER A 238 39.86 -11.08 9.87
CA SER A 238 39.45 -11.04 8.47
C SER A 238 40.07 -9.82 7.76
N THR A 239 41.09 -10.06 6.96
CA THR A 239 41.33 -9.27 5.74
C THR A 239 40.26 -9.66 4.70
N PRO A 240 39.56 -8.72 4.04
CA PRO A 240 38.58 -9.10 3.03
C PRO A 240 39.30 -9.67 1.80
N ALA A 241 38.96 -10.90 1.44
CA ALA A 241 39.45 -11.58 0.25
C ALA A 241 39.15 -10.78 -1.04
N PRO A 242 40.02 -10.82 -2.06
CA PRO A 242 39.74 -10.21 -3.35
C PRO A 242 38.54 -10.90 -4.00
N VAL A 243 37.52 -10.11 -4.32
CA VAL A 243 36.33 -10.55 -5.03
C VAL A 243 36.72 -10.93 -6.46
N VAL A 244 36.73 -12.23 -6.77
CA VAL A 244 36.76 -12.71 -8.16
C VAL A 244 35.40 -12.38 -8.77
N LEU A 245 35.37 -11.42 -9.69
CA LEU A 245 34.19 -11.08 -10.48
C LEU A 245 33.89 -12.22 -11.45
N THR A 246 32.85 -13.01 -11.16
CA THR A 246 32.21 -13.83 -12.18
C THR A 246 31.59 -12.88 -13.21
N ARG A 247 32.19 -12.78 -14.40
CA ARG A 247 31.62 -12.02 -15.53
C ARG A 247 30.28 -12.68 -15.90
N LEU A 248 29.17 -12.00 -15.59
CA LEU A 248 27.90 -12.26 -16.25
C LEU A 248 27.96 -11.60 -17.63
N SER A 249 28.05 -12.40 -18.70
CA SER A 249 27.86 -11.90 -20.06
C SER A 249 26.46 -11.29 -20.18
N VAL A 250 26.43 -9.99 -20.44
CA VAL A 250 25.21 -9.27 -20.83
C VAL A 250 24.91 -9.67 -22.28
N PRO A 251 23.71 -10.19 -22.60
CA PRO A 251 23.35 -10.44 -23.99
C PRO A 251 23.23 -9.11 -24.75
N ASP A 252 23.60 -9.18 -26.02
CA ASP A 252 23.79 -8.04 -26.92
C ASP A 252 22.53 -7.16 -27.05
N LEU A 253 22.75 -5.85 -27.19
CA LEU A 253 21.66 -4.87 -27.28
C LEU A 253 20.97 -5.00 -28.64
N VAL A 254 19.76 -5.55 -28.63
CA VAL A 254 18.85 -5.43 -29.79
C VAL A 254 18.46 -3.96 -29.94
N PRO A 255 18.66 -3.33 -31.11
CA PRO A 255 18.21 -1.97 -31.34
C PRO A 255 16.68 -1.93 -31.27
N VAL A 256 16.16 -1.23 -30.26
CA VAL A 256 14.73 -0.91 -30.19
C VAL A 256 14.56 0.43 -30.89
N ASP A 257 13.96 0.40 -32.06
CA ASP A 257 13.61 1.58 -32.84
C ASP A 257 12.76 2.56 -32.00
N PHE A 258 13.30 3.75 -31.77
CA PHE A 258 12.55 4.89 -31.25
C PHE A 258 11.66 5.46 -32.37
N VAL A 259 10.58 4.75 -32.70
CA VAL A 259 9.51 5.31 -33.53
C VAL A 259 8.25 5.43 -32.68
N LYS A 260 7.81 6.68 -32.51
CA LYS A 260 6.51 7.08 -31.96
C LYS A 260 5.41 6.15 -32.45
N SER A 261 4.87 5.32 -31.56
CA SER A 261 3.59 4.65 -31.80
C SER A 261 2.49 5.45 -31.08
N THR A 262 1.86 6.34 -31.83
CA THR A 262 0.55 6.92 -31.50
C THR A 262 -0.48 5.80 -31.55
N LEU A 263 -1.06 5.45 -30.40
CA LEU A 263 -2.16 4.50 -30.33
C LEU A 263 -3.34 4.98 -31.19
N PRO A 264 -3.93 4.12 -32.05
CA PRO A 264 -5.14 4.47 -32.79
C PRO A 264 -6.32 4.60 -31.82
N LEU A 265 -6.90 5.80 -31.79
CA LEU A 265 -8.14 6.09 -31.09
C LEU A 265 -9.26 5.24 -31.70
N LYS A 266 -9.92 4.45 -30.84
CA LYS A 266 -11.16 3.76 -31.15
C LYS A 266 -12.28 4.81 -31.31
N PRO A 267 -12.98 4.90 -32.46
CA PRO A 267 -14.05 5.87 -32.63
C PRO A 267 -15.25 5.48 -31.76
N VAL A 268 -15.68 6.41 -30.91
CA VAL A 268 -16.94 6.35 -30.15
C VAL A 268 -18.03 6.96 -31.03
N PRO A 269 -19.17 6.29 -31.27
CA PRO A 269 -20.26 6.86 -32.04
C PRO A 269 -20.88 8.06 -31.32
N ALA A 270 -21.03 9.17 -32.07
CA ALA A 270 -21.64 10.40 -31.61
C ALA A 270 -23.17 10.24 -31.47
N ILE A 271 -23.71 10.60 -30.31
CA ILE A 271 -25.15 10.77 -30.09
C ILE A 271 -25.46 12.23 -30.32
N ALA A 272 -26.27 12.51 -31.35
CA ALA A 272 -26.81 13.82 -31.64
C ALA A 272 -27.91 14.21 -30.64
N ALA A 273 -27.92 15.48 -30.23
CA ALA A 273 -29.08 16.11 -29.62
C ALA A 273 -30.09 16.49 -30.71
N PRO A 274 -31.40 16.49 -30.39
CA PRO A 274 -32.16 17.71 -30.61
C PRO A 274 -33.18 18.02 -29.48
N VAL A 275 -33.51 19.31 -29.38
CA VAL A 275 -34.43 19.94 -28.42
C VAL A 275 -35.81 20.15 -29.06
N ASP A 276 -36.87 19.80 -28.28
CA ASP A 276 -38.18 20.48 -28.07
C ASP A 276 -39.24 20.66 -29.21
N PRO A 277 -40.56 20.90 -28.95
CA PRO A 277 -41.38 20.81 -27.71
C PRO A 277 -42.86 20.27 -27.86
N VAL A 278 -43.61 20.21 -26.73
CA VAL A 278 -45.10 20.44 -26.55
C VAL A 278 -46.13 19.27 -26.40
N LYS A 279 -46.86 19.35 -25.24
CA LYS A 279 -48.27 19.00 -24.83
C LYS A 279 -48.76 17.58 -24.43
N VAL A 280 -48.97 17.46 -23.10
CA VAL A 280 -50.19 17.13 -22.31
C VAL A 280 -51.20 16.10 -22.85
N ASP A 281 -51.38 14.98 -22.12
CA ASP A 281 -52.67 14.59 -21.49
C ASP A 281 -52.52 13.41 -20.50
N ARG A 282 -53.61 13.10 -19.78
CA ARG A 282 -53.70 12.77 -18.35
C ARG A 282 -54.10 11.30 -18.04
N ALA A 283 -53.30 10.63 -17.18
CA ALA A 283 -53.66 9.61 -16.14
C ALA A 283 -54.36 8.26 -16.52
N PRO A 284 -54.51 7.28 -15.58
CA PRO A 284 -53.47 6.57 -14.80
C PRO A 284 -53.63 5.03 -14.83
N ALA A 285 -52.55 4.25 -14.67
CA ALA A 285 -52.67 2.82 -14.32
C ALA A 285 -51.44 2.27 -13.56
N GLU A 286 -51.68 2.06 -12.27
CA GLU A 286 -51.20 1.00 -11.37
C GLU A 286 -49.86 0.26 -11.56
N SER A 287 -49.07 0.39 -10.48
CA SER A 287 -48.41 -0.71 -9.76
C SER A 287 -47.37 -1.56 -10.50
N THR A 288 -46.10 -1.32 -10.18
CA THR A 288 -45.20 -2.38 -9.67
C THR A 288 -43.94 -1.75 -9.09
N LYS A 289 -43.79 -1.87 -7.78
CA LYS A 289 -42.60 -1.48 -7.01
C LYS A 289 -41.39 -2.29 -7.52
N ARG A 290 -40.50 -1.70 -8.32
CA ARG A 290 -39.12 -2.18 -8.45
C ARG A 290 -38.28 -1.59 -7.32
N ARG A 291 -38.09 -2.41 -6.29
CA ARG A 291 -37.15 -2.19 -5.19
C ARG A 291 -35.73 -2.18 -5.75
N ALA A 292 -35.08 -1.02 -5.72
CA ALA A 292 -33.66 -0.89 -5.95
C ALA A 292 -32.90 -1.68 -4.86
N VAL A 293 -32.00 -2.56 -5.28
CA VAL A 293 -31.08 -3.27 -4.40
C VAL A 293 -30.03 -2.26 -3.93
N ALA A 294 -30.08 -1.91 -2.65
CA ALA A 294 -29.06 -1.11 -2.01
C ALA A 294 -27.72 -1.86 -2.04
N ALA A 295 -26.66 -1.15 -2.43
CA ALA A 295 -25.29 -1.60 -2.27
C ALA A 295 -25.02 -1.87 -0.78
N ASP A 296 -24.48 -3.06 -0.50
CA ASP A 296 -24.13 -3.54 0.84
C ASP A 296 -23.05 -2.63 1.43
N SER A 297 -23.45 -1.75 2.35
CA SER A 297 -22.53 -0.92 3.13
C SER A 297 -21.83 -1.82 4.16
N PRO A 298 -20.52 -1.64 4.40
CA PRO A 298 -19.80 -2.48 5.34
C PRO A 298 -20.34 -2.27 6.75
N ARG A 299 -21.03 -3.31 7.26
CA ARG A 299 -21.62 -3.35 8.60
C ARG A 299 -20.58 -2.97 9.67
N PRO A 300 -20.92 -2.12 10.66
CA PRO A 300 -20.01 -1.73 11.72
C PRO A 300 -19.49 -2.96 12.48
N ARG A 301 -18.16 -3.08 12.60
CA ARG A 301 -17.53 -4.16 13.36
C ARG A 301 -17.89 -4.03 14.84
N ARG A 302 -18.52 -5.07 15.42
CA ARG A 302 -18.76 -5.17 16.86
C ARG A 302 -17.47 -4.93 17.65
N ALA A 303 -17.58 -4.17 18.74
CA ALA A 303 -16.52 -3.77 19.67
C ALA A 303 -15.94 -4.92 20.53
N THR A 304 -16.14 -6.18 20.13
CA THR A 304 -15.47 -7.32 20.75
C THR A 304 -14.27 -7.67 19.88
N GLY A 305 -13.08 -7.27 20.32
CA GLY A 305 -11.82 -7.62 19.68
C GLY A 305 -11.67 -9.14 19.49
N ARG A 306 -10.82 -9.54 18.54
CA ARG A 306 -10.54 -10.96 18.28
C ARG A 306 -9.92 -11.58 19.53
N VAL A 307 -10.59 -12.60 20.08
CA VAL A 307 -10.13 -13.38 21.23
C VAL A 307 -8.69 -13.86 21.01
N PRO A 308 -7.76 -13.61 21.96
CA PRO A 308 -6.39 -14.09 21.90
C PRO A 308 -6.33 -15.60 21.68
N THR A 309 -5.33 -16.08 20.93
CA THR A 309 -5.17 -17.52 20.65
C THR A 309 -5.03 -18.37 21.90
N SER A 310 -4.55 -17.80 23.01
CA SER A 310 -4.45 -18.44 24.33
C SER A 310 -5.81 -18.63 25.03
N ALA A 311 -6.80 -17.80 24.74
CA ALA A 311 -8.14 -17.88 25.33
C ALA A 311 -9.13 -18.71 24.47
N ARG A 312 -8.64 -19.34 23.40
CA ARG A 312 -9.44 -20.24 22.57
C ARG A 312 -9.34 -21.65 23.15
N SER A 313 -10.44 -22.13 23.74
CA SER A 313 -10.54 -23.53 24.16
C SER A 313 -10.33 -24.45 22.94
N PRO A 314 -9.54 -25.55 23.07
CA PRO A 314 -9.40 -26.53 22.01
C PRO A 314 -10.77 -27.16 21.75
N ARG A 315 -11.41 -26.77 20.65
CA ARG A 315 -12.63 -27.43 20.21
C ARG A 315 -12.30 -28.91 19.95
N PRO A 316 -13.04 -29.88 20.52
CA PRO A 316 -12.84 -31.29 20.24
C PRO A 316 -12.89 -31.49 18.71
N LYS A 317 -11.80 -32.00 18.14
CA LYS A 317 -11.77 -32.33 16.72
C LYS A 317 -12.29 -33.75 16.56
N ARG A 318 -13.28 -33.93 15.69
CA ARG A 318 -13.66 -35.27 15.21
C ARG A 318 -12.42 -35.94 14.65
N THR A 319 -12.16 -37.16 15.10
CA THR A 319 -11.05 -37.97 14.58
C THR A 319 -11.38 -38.44 13.16
N ALA A 320 -10.36 -38.86 12.41
CA ALA A 320 -10.57 -39.36 11.05
C ALA A 320 -11.49 -40.60 11.02
N ALA A 321 -11.35 -41.49 12.02
CA ALA A 321 -12.20 -42.67 12.17
C ALA A 321 -13.68 -42.29 12.42
N GLN A 322 -13.93 -41.36 13.34
CA GLN A 322 -15.30 -40.87 13.61
C GLN A 322 -15.96 -40.25 12.36
N LEU A 323 -15.19 -39.56 11.52
CA LEU A 323 -15.70 -39.00 10.27
C LEU A 323 -16.00 -40.07 9.21
N LEU A 324 -15.29 -41.20 9.21
CA LEU A 324 -15.58 -42.33 8.33
C LEU A 324 -16.88 -43.03 8.75
N ASP A 325 -17.08 -43.25 10.05
CA ASP A 325 -18.31 -43.88 10.55
C ASP A 325 -19.54 -42.99 10.33
N GLU A 326 -19.43 -41.69 10.60
CA GLU A 326 -20.47 -40.70 10.26
C GLU A 326 -20.75 -40.69 8.74
N ALA A 327 -19.72 -40.83 7.91
CA ALA A 327 -19.88 -40.86 6.46
C ALA A 327 -20.56 -42.12 5.95
N ARG A 328 -20.23 -43.30 6.50
CA ARG A 328 -20.91 -44.56 6.17
C ARG A 328 -22.39 -44.51 6.53
N ALA A 329 -22.72 -43.99 7.72
CA ALA A 329 -24.10 -43.82 8.14
C ALA A 329 -24.86 -42.82 7.24
N ALA A 330 -24.25 -41.67 6.91
CA ALA A 330 -24.91 -40.64 6.11
C ALA A 330 -25.08 -41.00 4.63
N THR A 331 -24.24 -41.91 4.11
CA THR A 331 -24.28 -42.32 2.70
C THR A 331 -24.96 -43.67 2.48
N ALA A 332 -25.41 -44.36 3.53
CA ALA A 332 -26.03 -45.68 3.44
C ALA A 332 -27.16 -45.75 2.38
N ASP A 333 -28.02 -44.73 2.35
CA ASP A 333 -29.17 -44.67 1.44
C ASP A 333 -28.86 -43.97 0.10
N TRP A 334 -27.60 -43.63 -0.17
CA TRP A 334 -27.23 -42.88 -1.37
C TRP A 334 -26.90 -43.83 -2.53
N PRO A 335 -27.38 -43.55 -3.75
CA PRO A 335 -26.87 -44.23 -4.94
C PRO A 335 -25.40 -43.87 -5.15
N ASP A 336 -24.62 -44.77 -5.77
CA ASP A 336 -23.19 -44.54 -6.02
C ASP A 336 -22.91 -43.27 -6.82
N ALA A 337 -23.78 -42.94 -7.77
CA ALA A 337 -23.74 -41.69 -8.54
C ALA A 337 -23.83 -40.42 -7.68
N HIS A 338 -24.41 -40.51 -6.48
CA HIS A 338 -24.57 -39.38 -5.55
C HIS A 338 -23.45 -39.28 -4.50
N ILE A 339 -22.53 -40.25 -4.43
CA ILE A 339 -21.35 -40.20 -3.56
C ILE A 339 -20.30 -39.28 -4.19
N THR A 340 -20.59 -37.98 -4.16
CA THR A 340 -19.67 -36.93 -4.62
C THR A 340 -18.97 -36.27 -3.43
N ALA A 341 -17.76 -35.76 -3.66
CA ALA A 341 -17.00 -35.07 -2.61
C ALA A 341 -17.73 -33.82 -2.09
N GLU A 342 -18.48 -33.11 -2.94
CA GLU A 342 -19.29 -31.96 -2.51
C GLU A 342 -20.57 -32.38 -1.75
N GLY A 343 -21.19 -33.51 -2.10
CA GLY A 343 -22.30 -34.09 -1.32
C GLY A 343 -21.88 -34.40 0.11
N ILE A 344 -20.80 -35.18 0.28
CA ILE A 344 -20.24 -35.55 1.59
C ILE A 344 -19.81 -34.31 2.38
N ARG A 345 -19.19 -33.33 1.70
CA ARG A 345 -18.76 -32.07 2.33
C ARG A 345 -19.93 -31.29 2.92
N ARG A 346 -21.06 -31.18 2.19
CA ARG A 346 -22.23 -30.43 2.63
C ARG A 346 -22.94 -31.12 3.79
N THR A 347 -23.07 -32.44 3.72
CA THR A 347 -23.74 -33.25 4.76
C THR A 347 -22.93 -33.27 6.07
N LEU A 348 -21.63 -33.57 6.00
CA LEU A 348 -20.77 -33.70 7.19
C LEU A 348 -20.10 -32.38 7.62
N ARG A 349 -20.28 -31.30 6.86
CA ARG A 349 -19.67 -29.98 7.07
C ARG A 349 -18.14 -30.06 7.27
N THR A 350 -17.48 -30.93 6.51
CA THR A 350 -16.04 -31.17 6.60
C THR A 350 -15.25 -30.34 5.59
N SER A 351 -13.92 -30.41 5.65
CA SER A 351 -13.06 -29.74 4.68
C SER A 351 -13.08 -30.44 3.32
N PRO A 352 -12.82 -29.73 2.20
CA PRO A 352 -12.76 -30.35 0.86
C PRO A 352 -11.75 -31.49 0.77
N ALA A 353 -10.63 -31.41 1.49
CA ALA A 353 -9.59 -32.44 1.49
C ALA A 353 -10.07 -33.74 2.17
N ASN A 354 -10.77 -33.63 3.30
CA ASN A 354 -11.34 -34.80 3.98
C ASN A 354 -12.48 -35.40 3.17
N ALA A 355 -13.33 -34.58 2.55
CA ALA A 355 -14.46 -35.09 1.77
C ALA A 355 -14.02 -35.95 0.56
N ARG A 356 -12.92 -35.58 -0.11
CA ARG A 356 -12.34 -36.41 -1.20
C ARG A 356 -11.86 -37.76 -0.68
N LYS A 357 -11.11 -37.76 0.43
CA LYS A 357 -10.64 -39.01 1.06
C LYS A 357 -11.80 -39.92 1.44
N LEU A 358 -12.84 -39.37 2.10
CA LEU A 358 -14.02 -40.12 2.50
C LEU A 358 -14.76 -40.72 1.29
N ARG A 359 -14.91 -39.95 0.20
CA ARG A 359 -15.52 -40.44 -1.04
C ARG A 359 -14.74 -41.63 -1.59
N ASP A 360 -13.43 -41.48 -1.74
CA ASP A 360 -12.59 -42.49 -2.37
C ASP A 360 -12.57 -43.78 -1.54
N THR A 361 -12.57 -43.67 -0.20
CA THR A 361 -12.70 -44.82 0.71
C THR A 361 -14.08 -45.49 0.59
N ILE A 362 -15.18 -44.74 0.57
CA ILE A 362 -16.54 -45.33 0.45
C ILE A 362 -16.75 -46.00 -0.91
N LEU A 363 -16.25 -45.40 -2.01
CA LEU A 363 -16.36 -46.00 -3.33
C LEU A 363 -15.51 -47.28 -3.46
N ALA A 364 -14.32 -47.31 -2.85
CA ALA A 364 -13.51 -48.52 -2.79
C ALA A 364 -14.24 -49.63 -2.01
N GLU A 365 -14.81 -49.32 -0.83
CA GLU A 365 -15.57 -50.29 -0.02
C GLU A 365 -16.81 -50.83 -0.76
N ARG A 366 -17.48 -50.02 -1.59
CA ARG A 366 -18.63 -50.47 -2.40
C ARG A 366 -18.21 -51.31 -3.59
N GLY A 367 -17.15 -50.92 -4.30
CA GLY A 367 -16.60 -51.73 -5.39
C GLY A 367 -16.12 -53.11 -4.93
N GLU A 368 -15.57 -53.21 -3.72
CA GLU A 368 -15.20 -54.49 -3.11
C GLU A 368 -16.45 -55.35 -2.78
N ARG A 369 -17.54 -54.75 -2.29
CA ARG A 369 -18.80 -55.47 -2.04
C ARG A 369 -19.46 -55.99 -3.31
N ASP A 370 -19.44 -55.21 -4.38
CA ASP A 370 -20.02 -55.62 -5.66
C ASP A 370 -19.20 -56.77 -6.28
N ALA A 371 -17.87 -56.77 -6.09
CA ALA A 371 -16.99 -57.85 -6.53
C ALA A 371 -17.22 -59.16 -5.73
N ASP A 372 -17.42 -59.06 -4.41
CA ASP A 372 -17.64 -60.22 -3.53
C ASP A 372 -19.07 -60.79 -3.67
N GLY A 373 -20.07 -59.92 -3.87
CA GLY A 373 -21.45 -60.33 -4.18
C GLY A 373 -21.59 -60.98 -5.56
N GLY A 374 -20.76 -60.58 -6.53
CA GLY A 374 -20.67 -61.24 -7.84
C GLY A 374 -20.08 -62.65 -7.77
N ALA A 375 -19.19 -62.93 -6.83
CA ALA A 375 -18.64 -64.27 -6.63
C ALA A 375 -19.65 -65.24 -5.96
N ALA A 376 -20.51 -64.74 -5.06
CA ALA A 376 -21.56 -65.54 -4.43
C ALA A 376 -22.74 -65.86 -5.37
N ALA A 377 -23.04 -64.99 -6.34
CA ALA A 377 -24.13 -65.20 -7.31
C ALA A 377 -23.79 -66.20 -8.44
N VAL A 378 -22.51 -66.55 -8.64
CA VAL A 378 -22.04 -67.54 -9.64
C VAL A 378 -21.94 -68.95 -9.03
N ALA A 379 -22.14 -69.11 -7.72
CA ALA A 379 -22.05 -70.37 -7.00
C ALA A 379 -23.40 -70.91 -6.46
N ALA A 380 -24.53 -70.41 -6.98
CA ALA A 380 -25.89 -70.87 -6.61
C ALA A 380 -26.65 -71.45 -7.81
#